data_AF-A0A267FMC5-F1
#
_entry.id   AF-A0A267FMC5-F1
#
_cell.length_a   1.000
_cell.length_b   1.000
_cell.length_c   1.000
_cell.angle_alpha   90.00
_cell.angle_beta   90.00
_cell.angle_gamma   90.00
#
_symmetry.space_group_name_H-M   'P 1'
#
loop_
_entity.id
_entity.type
_entity.pdbx_description
1 polymer ?
#
loop_
_entity_poly.entity_id
_entity_poly.type
_entity_poly.pdbx_seq_one_letter_code
_entity_poly.pdbx_strand_id
1 'polypeptide(L)'
;RGGSRGGRGGFGGRGGGGGGGPRGGGVGRGGGTPRGGGGGGFGGRGGGGFGGRGGGGFGGRGGGGTPRGRGGGRGGGRGGFGRKTIVEAHPRHPGIFISRGKEDVLVTRNLTPGDTVYGEKKVSVDGEEAGTKIEYRTWNPFRSKLAAGILNGIDNIHMPPGSRVLYLGAASGTTVSHVSDVVGPDGVVYAVEFSHRSGRDLLNVAKSRTNIVPIIEDARHPHKYRMLVGMVDCIFADVAQPDQARIVAENAKWFLKSEGFAVVSIKANCVDSVAAPEAVFAGECNKLKSERFKPKEQATLEPFERGHAMLVAQFRPPAKK
;
A
#
# COMPACT_ATOMS: atom_id res chain seq x y z
N ARG A 1 -63.37 18.72 -35.11
CA ARG A 1 -64.54 17.86 -35.45
C ARG A 1 -64.20 16.47 -34.94
N GLY A 2 -64.55 16.07 -33.70
CA GLY A 2 -65.87 15.55 -33.29
C GLY A 2 -65.93 14.04 -33.61
N GLY A 3 -66.27 13.08 -32.74
CA GLY A 3 -66.73 13.01 -31.35
C GLY A 3 -66.39 11.62 -30.76
N SER A 4 -66.23 11.47 -29.44
CA SER A 4 -67.24 11.03 -28.45
C SER A 4 -67.90 9.66 -28.65
N ARG A 5 -67.66 8.75 -27.67
CA ARG A 5 -68.58 7.80 -26.96
C ARG A 5 -67.68 6.80 -26.19
N GLY A 6 -67.81 6.49 -24.90
CA GLY A 6 -68.87 6.68 -23.90
C GLY A 6 -69.35 5.31 -23.38
N GLY A 7 -69.22 5.06 -22.06
CA GLY A 7 -69.93 4.00 -21.29
C GLY A 7 -69.01 3.21 -20.33
N ARG A 8 -68.98 3.41 -18.99
CA ARG A 8 -69.93 3.25 -17.85
C ARG A 8 -70.09 1.82 -17.29
N GLY A 9 -69.89 1.73 -15.97
CA GLY A 9 -70.41 0.70 -15.03
C GLY A 9 -69.32 -0.18 -14.41
N GLY A 10 -69.14 -0.37 -13.10
CA GLY A 10 -69.91 0.02 -11.92
C GLY A 10 -70.17 -1.18 -10.99
N PHE A 11 -69.72 -1.06 -9.72
CA PHE A 11 -70.26 -1.66 -8.47
C PHE A 11 -69.79 -3.02 -7.89
N GLY A 12 -69.47 -2.96 -6.58
CA GLY A 12 -69.67 -3.99 -5.55
C GLY A 12 -68.39 -4.68 -5.07
N GLY A 13 -67.93 -4.68 -3.81
CA GLY A 13 -68.53 -4.35 -2.51
C GLY A 13 -68.68 -5.60 -1.61
N ARG A 14 -68.17 -5.50 -0.36
CA ARG A 14 -68.18 -6.46 0.79
C ARG A 14 -67.06 -7.52 0.81
N GLY A 15 -66.41 -7.84 1.94
CA GLY A 15 -66.58 -7.41 3.34
C GLY A 15 -66.30 -8.56 4.33
N GLY A 16 -65.67 -8.23 5.47
CA GLY A 16 -65.66 -9.00 6.74
C GLY A 16 -64.69 -10.21 6.81
N GLY A 17 -64.02 -10.53 7.92
CA GLY A 17 -64.04 -10.03 9.30
C GLY A 17 -63.55 -11.13 10.26
N GLY A 18 -62.93 -10.74 11.38
CA GLY A 18 -62.67 -11.57 12.58
C GLY A 18 -61.41 -12.46 12.50
N GLY A 19 -60.58 -12.63 13.53
CA GLY A 19 -60.63 -12.27 14.94
C GLY A 19 -59.65 -13.19 15.70
N GLY A 20 -59.14 -12.77 16.87
CA GLY A 20 -58.41 -13.67 17.79
C GLY A 20 -57.21 -13.03 18.45
N GLY A 21 -57.41 -12.52 19.68
CA GLY A 21 -56.40 -11.90 20.53
C GLY A 21 -55.39 -12.85 21.20
N PRO A 22 -54.60 -12.33 22.15
CA PRO A 22 -53.38 -12.95 22.65
C PRO A 22 -53.64 -13.88 23.85
N ARG A 23 -52.89 -15.00 23.91
CA ARG A 23 -52.66 -15.81 25.13
C ARG A 23 -51.15 -15.77 25.39
N GLY A 24 -50.60 -15.43 26.55
CA GLY A 24 -51.13 -15.47 27.91
C GLY A 24 -50.60 -16.71 28.63
N GLY A 25 -49.68 -16.51 29.59
CA GLY A 25 -49.16 -17.51 30.54
C GLY A 25 -47.63 -17.61 30.52
N GLY A 26 -46.84 -17.19 31.51
CA GLY A 26 -47.13 -16.88 32.91
C GLY A 26 -46.70 -18.00 33.85
N VAL A 27 -45.40 -18.09 34.16
CA VAL A 27 -44.81 -18.72 35.37
C VAL A 27 -43.40 -18.11 35.53
N GLY A 28 -42.92 -17.48 36.60
CA GLY A 28 -43.42 -17.36 37.97
C GLY A 28 -42.64 -18.26 38.95
N ARG A 29 -41.44 -17.85 39.38
CA ARG A 29 -40.76 -18.12 40.68
C ARG A 29 -39.26 -17.81 40.55
N GLY A 30 -38.69 -16.87 41.30
CA GLY A 30 -38.42 -17.00 42.74
C GLY A 30 -37.10 -17.76 42.90
N GLY A 31 -35.96 -17.11 43.16
CA GLY A 31 -35.63 -16.46 44.43
C GLY A 31 -34.59 -17.32 45.14
N GLY A 32 -33.45 -16.76 45.55
CA GLY A 32 -32.50 -17.44 46.45
C GLY A 32 -31.02 -17.25 46.14
N THR A 33 -30.46 -16.14 46.58
CA THR A 33 -29.19 -16.16 47.35
C THR A 33 -29.61 -16.03 48.82
N PRO A 34 -28.90 -16.59 49.84
CA PRO A 34 -27.45 -16.52 49.98
C PRO A 34 -26.80 -17.72 50.73
N ARG A 35 -25.53 -17.53 51.11
CA ARG A 35 -24.64 -18.40 51.91
C ARG A 35 -24.02 -19.57 51.15
N GLY A 36 -22.72 -19.81 51.24
CA GLY A 36 -21.74 -19.21 52.14
C GLY A 36 -20.62 -20.20 52.41
N GLY A 37 -19.52 -19.68 52.93
CA GLY A 37 -18.43 -20.45 53.53
C GLY A 37 -17.52 -21.10 52.48
N GLY A 38 -16.24 -20.82 52.45
CA GLY A 38 -15.36 -20.54 53.58
C GLY A 38 -14.09 -21.34 53.29
N GLY A 39 -12.97 -20.66 53.16
CA GLY A 39 -11.92 -20.75 54.16
C GLY A 39 -10.78 -21.51 53.50
N GLY A 40 -9.64 -20.87 53.26
CA GLY A 40 -8.67 -20.57 54.31
C GLY A 40 -7.50 -21.53 54.03
N GLY A 41 -6.24 -21.12 53.99
CA GLY A 41 -5.61 -20.00 54.65
C GLY A 41 -4.35 -20.54 55.32
N PHE A 42 -3.40 -19.62 55.50
CA PHE A 42 -2.20 -19.74 56.35
C PHE A 42 -1.07 -20.62 55.79
N GLY A 43 0.19 -20.19 55.83
CA GLY A 43 0.81 -19.11 56.59
C GLY A 43 2.18 -19.60 57.05
N GLY A 44 3.16 -18.70 57.17
CA GLY A 44 4.47 -19.11 57.70
C GLY A 44 5.55 -18.05 57.58
N ARG A 45 5.55 -17.10 58.52
CA ARG A 45 6.65 -16.19 58.85
C ARG A 45 7.81 -16.93 59.55
N GLY A 46 9.01 -16.35 59.45
CA GLY A 46 10.13 -16.54 60.39
C GLY A 46 11.35 -17.16 59.70
N GLY A 47 12.59 -16.72 59.89
CA GLY A 47 13.20 -15.74 60.79
C GLY A 47 14.73 -15.94 60.80
N GLY A 48 15.48 -14.97 61.31
CA GLY A 48 16.92 -15.04 61.60
C GLY A 48 17.80 -14.34 60.54
N GLY A 49 18.73 -13.44 60.84
CA GLY A 49 19.34 -13.05 62.11
C GLY A 49 20.86 -13.09 62.00
N PHE A 50 21.51 -11.93 62.23
CA PHE A 50 22.90 -11.73 62.66
C PHE A 50 24.08 -12.01 61.72
N GLY A 51 25.09 -11.13 61.82
CA GLY A 51 26.49 -11.49 61.56
C GLY A 51 27.32 -10.39 60.90
N GLY A 52 27.81 -9.43 61.67
CA GLY A 52 28.83 -8.50 61.20
C GLY A 52 30.25 -9.05 61.34
N ARG A 53 31.19 -8.21 60.85
CA ARG A 53 32.54 -7.96 61.37
C ARG A 53 33.70 -8.80 60.81
N GLY A 54 34.73 -8.06 60.38
CA GLY A 54 36.13 -8.47 60.34
C GLY A 54 36.57 -9.04 58.99
N GLY A 55 37.70 -8.64 58.41
CA GLY A 55 38.83 -7.88 58.93
C GLY A 55 40.09 -8.28 58.17
N GLY A 56 41.08 -7.38 58.16
CA GLY A 56 42.46 -7.65 57.74
C GLY A 56 42.65 -7.80 56.22
N GLY A 57 43.76 -7.43 55.62
CA GLY A 57 45.05 -6.94 56.09
C GLY A 57 45.85 -6.63 54.81
N PHE A 58 46.48 -5.47 54.74
CA PHE A 58 47.94 -5.33 54.78
C PHE A 58 48.75 -6.05 53.69
N GLY A 59 49.54 -5.23 53.01
CA GLY A 59 50.82 -5.61 52.42
C GLY A 59 50.70 -6.09 50.97
N GLY A 60 51.36 -5.50 49.98
CA GLY A 60 52.56 -4.68 50.00
C GLY A 60 53.53 -5.23 48.96
N ARG A 61 54.23 -4.33 48.24
CA ARG A 61 55.39 -4.56 47.36
C ARG A 61 55.12 -5.51 46.17
N GLY A 62 55.23 -5.07 44.93
CA GLY A 62 56.36 -4.34 44.35
C GLY A 62 57.12 -5.29 43.44
N GLY A 63 57.44 -4.87 42.21
CA GLY A 63 58.34 -5.64 41.36
C GLY A 63 58.08 -5.52 39.86
N GLY A 64 58.69 -4.50 39.27
CA GLY A 64 59.54 -4.60 38.06
C GLY A 64 59.05 -5.33 36.81
N GLY A 65 59.08 -4.62 35.68
CA GLY A 65 59.30 -5.26 34.38
C GLY A 65 58.71 -4.52 33.20
N THR A 66 59.43 -3.56 32.63
CA THR A 66 59.31 -3.29 31.19
C THR A 66 59.91 -4.45 30.41
N PRO A 67 59.35 -4.80 29.25
CA PRO A 67 60.14 -4.49 28.05
C PRO A 67 59.32 -3.95 26.87
N ARG A 68 60.02 -3.08 26.11
CA ARG A 68 59.79 -2.64 24.73
C ARG A 68 59.05 -3.65 23.85
N GLY A 69 58.14 -3.16 22.99
CA GLY A 69 57.57 -4.01 21.95
C GLY A 69 56.60 -3.37 20.96
N ARG A 70 57.12 -2.48 20.10
CA ARG A 70 56.79 -2.40 18.66
C ARG A 70 55.34 -2.10 18.26
N GLY A 71 55.13 -0.84 17.87
CA GLY A 71 54.02 -0.44 17.01
C GLY A 71 53.97 -1.26 15.72
N GLY A 72 52.76 -1.70 15.41
CA GLY A 72 52.38 -2.34 14.15
C GLY A 72 50.95 -1.94 13.88
N GLY A 73 50.76 -0.80 13.22
CA GLY A 73 49.48 -0.36 12.72
C GLY A 73 48.89 -1.43 11.81
N ARG A 74 47.92 -2.18 12.31
CA ARG A 74 47.04 -2.97 11.47
C ARG A 74 46.02 -2.00 10.90
N GLY A 75 46.35 -1.51 9.71
CA GLY A 75 45.48 -0.71 8.88
C GLY A 75 44.08 -1.34 8.85
N GLY A 76 43.12 -0.57 9.36
CA GLY A 76 41.73 -0.80 9.03
C GLY A 76 41.62 -0.76 7.52
N GLY A 77 41.40 -1.93 6.92
CA GLY A 77 41.00 -2.05 5.53
C GLY A 77 39.67 -1.35 5.36
N ARG A 78 39.71 -0.02 5.22
CA ARG A 78 38.73 0.72 4.44
C ARG A 78 38.88 0.19 3.02
N GLY A 79 38.13 -0.88 2.73
CA GLY A 79 37.78 -1.28 1.37
C GLY A 79 36.92 -0.19 0.75
N GLY A 80 37.52 0.98 0.53
CA GLY A 80 36.97 2.08 -0.23
C GLY A 80 37.19 1.82 -1.71
N PHE A 81 36.60 0.75 -2.21
CA PHE A 81 36.25 0.65 -3.63
C PHE A 81 34.74 0.87 -3.69
N GLY A 82 34.33 2.12 -3.52
CA GLY A 82 33.00 2.53 -3.96
C GLY A 82 32.95 2.21 -5.45
N ARG A 83 32.29 1.11 -5.81
CA ARG A 83 31.97 0.78 -7.19
C ARG A 83 31.37 2.04 -7.79
N LYS A 84 32.01 2.60 -8.83
CA LYS A 84 31.40 3.66 -9.63
C LYS A 84 30.19 3.05 -10.34
N THR A 85 29.06 3.09 -9.66
CA THR A 85 27.77 2.75 -10.23
C THR A 85 27.37 3.88 -11.16
N ILE A 86 27.11 3.57 -12.43
CA ILE A 86 26.65 4.53 -13.41
C ILE A 86 25.12 4.53 -13.35
N VAL A 87 24.50 5.70 -13.26
CA VAL A 87 23.04 5.83 -13.27
C VAL A 87 22.63 6.42 -14.61
N GLU A 88 21.82 5.68 -15.36
CA GLU A 88 21.30 6.05 -16.68
C GLU A 88 19.79 6.26 -16.60
N ALA A 89 19.22 7.15 -17.43
CA ALA A 89 17.78 7.29 -17.54
C ALA A 89 17.17 6.02 -18.17
N HIS A 90 16.00 5.60 -17.69
CA HIS A 90 15.27 4.50 -18.31
C HIS A 90 14.78 4.90 -19.71
N PRO A 91 15.03 4.11 -20.77
CA PRO A 91 14.79 4.54 -22.15
C PRO A 91 13.30 4.81 -22.46
N ARG A 92 12.39 4.15 -21.73
CA ARG A 92 10.94 4.22 -21.97
C ARG A 92 10.15 5.01 -20.94
N HIS A 93 10.70 5.23 -19.75
CA HIS A 93 9.92 5.72 -18.62
C HIS A 93 10.59 6.95 -17.98
N PRO A 94 10.03 8.15 -18.20
CA PRO A 94 10.52 9.36 -17.57
C PRO A 94 10.46 9.27 -16.05
N GLY A 95 11.47 9.79 -15.36
CA GLY A 95 11.55 9.78 -13.89
C GLY A 95 12.07 8.47 -13.27
N ILE A 96 12.30 7.44 -14.08
CA ILE A 96 12.89 6.17 -13.66
C ILE A 96 14.29 6.03 -14.26
N PHE A 97 15.19 5.42 -13.51
CA PHE A 97 16.60 5.28 -13.86
C PHE A 97 17.06 3.83 -13.67
N ILE A 98 18.16 3.47 -14.33
CA ILE A 98 18.82 2.19 -14.22
C ILE A 98 20.22 2.43 -13.65
N SER A 99 20.50 1.80 -12.52
CA SER A 99 21.83 1.75 -11.94
C SER A 99 22.59 0.56 -12.54
N ARG A 100 23.54 0.82 -13.44
CA ARG A 100 24.41 -0.18 -14.07
C ARG A 100 25.52 -0.59 -13.12
N GLY A 101 25.68 -1.89 -12.91
CA GLY A 101 26.66 -2.46 -11.99
C GLY A 101 27.02 -3.89 -12.36
N LYS A 102 27.15 -4.78 -11.36
CA LYS A 102 27.25 -6.23 -11.61
C LYS A 102 25.90 -6.81 -12.07
N GLU A 103 24.85 -6.26 -11.50
CA GLU A 103 23.47 -6.53 -11.81
C GLU A 103 22.82 -5.18 -12.02
N ASP A 104 21.99 -5.07 -13.05
CA ASP A 104 21.26 -3.84 -13.34
C ASP A 104 20.07 -3.74 -12.40
N VAL A 105 19.94 -2.58 -11.77
CA VAL A 105 18.93 -2.35 -10.74
C VAL A 105 18.11 -1.11 -11.11
N LEU A 106 16.79 -1.24 -11.00
CA LEU A 106 15.87 -0.13 -11.17
C LEU A 106 16.01 0.84 -9.99
N VAL A 107 16.14 2.13 -10.27
CA VAL A 107 16.27 3.16 -9.23
C VAL A 107 15.39 4.38 -9.52
N THR A 108 14.93 5.04 -8.46
CA THR A 108 14.19 6.33 -8.52
C THR A 108 14.98 7.41 -7.81
N ARG A 109 14.85 8.67 -8.26
CA ARG A 109 15.50 9.80 -7.58
C ARG A 109 14.79 10.08 -6.25
N ASN A 110 15.54 10.08 -5.15
CA ASN A 110 14.96 10.29 -3.83
C ASN A 110 14.52 11.75 -3.65
N LEU A 111 13.25 11.99 -3.33
CA LEU A 111 12.74 13.32 -2.98
C LEU A 111 13.16 13.78 -1.59
N THR A 112 13.48 12.84 -0.68
CA THR A 112 13.88 13.13 0.71
C THR A 112 15.27 12.56 0.98
N PRO A 113 16.35 13.22 0.52
CA PRO A 113 17.72 12.71 0.65
C PRO A 113 18.07 12.38 2.10
N GLY A 114 18.74 11.25 2.31
CA GLY A 114 19.15 10.79 3.64
C GLY A 114 18.16 9.81 4.27
N ASP A 115 16.87 9.90 3.94
CA ASP A 115 15.83 9.01 4.48
C ASP A 115 15.58 7.78 3.59
N THR A 116 15.20 6.67 4.22
CA THR A 116 14.78 5.42 3.55
C THR A 116 13.44 4.99 4.11
N VAL A 117 12.55 4.48 3.26
CA VAL A 117 11.18 4.16 3.69
C VAL A 117 11.11 2.78 4.32
N TYR A 118 11.80 1.80 3.75
CA TYR A 118 11.71 0.40 4.18
C TYR A 118 13.08 -0.29 4.24
N GLY A 119 14.15 0.50 4.36
CA GLY A 119 15.54 0.03 4.45
C GLY A 119 16.13 -0.43 3.11
N GLU A 120 15.63 0.11 2.00
CA GLU A 120 16.19 -0.11 0.67
C GLU A 120 17.60 0.45 0.50
N LYS A 121 18.36 -0.13 -0.43
CA LYS A 121 19.70 0.37 -0.77
C LYS A 121 19.59 1.73 -1.46
N LYS A 122 20.55 2.59 -1.15
CA LYS A 122 20.67 3.92 -1.75
C LYS A 122 21.96 4.05 -2.56
N VAL A 123 21.89 4.80 -3.63
CA VAL A 123 23.03 5.12 -4.51
C VAL A 123 23.16 6.63 -4.53
N SER A 124 24.28 7.16 -4.05
CA SER A 124 24.57 8.59 -4.12
C SER A 124 25.49 8.85 -5.30
N VAL A 125 25.11 9.81 -6.15
CA VAL A 125 25.91 10.29 -7.28
C VAL A 125 26.14 11.78 -7.08
N ASP A 126 27.34 12.25 -7.38
CA ASP A 126 27.64 13.69 -7.37
C ASP A 126 26.86 14.36 -8.50
N GLY A 127 26.17 15.46 -8.19
CA GLY A 127 25.37 16.21 -9.15
C GLY A 127 26.22 17.05 -10.10
N GLU A 128 25.56 17.69 -11.07
CA GLU A 128 26.22 18.57 -12.06
C GLU A 128 26.82 19.83 -11.40
N GLU A 129 26.21 20.29 -10.30
CA GLU A 129 26.74 21.40 -9.49
C GLU A 129 27.64 20.89 -8.36
N ALA A 130 28.82 21.51 -8.24
CA ALA A 130 29.82 21.17 -7.23
C ALA A 130 29.22 21.23 -5.81
N GLY A 131 29.14 20.09 -5.13
CA GLY A 131 28.64 19.96 -3.77
C GLY A 131 27.20 19.48 -3.64
N THR A 132 26.44 19.38 -4.74
CA THR A 132 25.13 18.74 -4.72
C THR A 132 25.27 17.22 -4.84
N LYS A 133 24.61 16.46 -3.95
CA LYS A 133 24.56 15.00 -4.03
C LYS A 133 23.14 14.57 -4.39
N ILE A 134 23.01 13.90 -5.52
CA ILE A 134 21.74 13.29 -5.94
C ILE A 134 21.71 11.89 -5.36
N GLU A 135 20.69 11.63 -4.55
CA GLU A 135 20.47 10.31 -3.96
C GLU A 135 19.40 9.56 -4.76
N TYR A 136 19.69 8.33 -5.14
CA TYR A 136 18.78 7.40 -5.78
C TYR A 136 18.45 6.25 -4.84
N ARG A 137 17.24 5.72 -4.95
CA ARG A 137 16.74 4.60 -4.16
C ARG A 137 16.52 3.39 -5.07
N THR A 138 16.98 2.23 -4.61
CA THR A 138 16.71 0.96 -5.29
C THR A 138 15.24 0.61 -5.23
N TRP A 139 14.63 0.34 -6.38
CA TRP A 139 13.25 -0.11 -6.49
C TRP A 139 13.22 -1.63 -6.71
N ASN A 140 12.73 -2.36 -5.70
CA ASN A 140 12.74 -3.82 -5.72
C ASN A 140 11.50 -4.40 -6.46
N PRO A 141 11.67 -5.14 -7.59
CA PRO A 141 10.56 -5.74 -8.32
C PRO A 141 9.83 -6.86 -7.56
N PHE A 142 10.50 -7.55 -6.64
CA PHE A 142 9.87 -8.59 -5.80
C PHE A 142 8.99 -8.02 -4.68
N ARG A 143 9.03 -6.70 -4.46
CA ARG A 143 8.17 -6.02 -3.47
C ARG A 143 7.14 -5.10 -4.11
N SER A 144 7.36 -4.72 -5.37
CA SER A 144 6.56 -3.72 -6.04
C SER A 144 6.12 -4.23 -7.40
N LYS A 145 4.81 -4.46 -7.54
CA LYS A 145 4.20 -4.97 -8.78
C LYS A 145 4.40 -4.01 -9.95
N LEU A 146 4.45 -2.70 -9.66
CA LEU A 146 4.75 -1.69 -10.67
C LEU A 146 6.19 -1.83 -11.20
N ALA A 147 7.18 -2.01 -10.33
CA ALA A 147 8.57 -2.27 -10.75
C ALA A 147 8.71 -3.59 -11.52
N ALA A 148 8.01 -4.65 -11.09
CA ALA A 148 7.98 -5.92 -11.80
C ALA A 148 7.48 -5.73 -13.25
N GLY A 149 6.41 -4.96 -13.46
CA GLY A 149 5.91 -4.75 -14.81
C GLY A 149 6.75 -3.80 -15.67
N ILE A 150 7.43 -2.83 -15.05
CA ILE A 150 8.43 -2.01 -15.76
C ILE A 150 9.56 -2.92 -16.28
N LEU A 151 10.08 -3.82 -15.44
CA LEU A 151 11.13 -4.77 -15.87
C LEU A 151 10.63 -5.80 -16.88
N ASN A 152 9.37 -6.20 -16.80
CA ASN A 152 8.74 -7.09 -17.79
C ASN A 152 8.33 -6.37 -19.09
N GLY A 153 8.68 -5.09 -19.22
CA GLY A 153 8.65 -4.39 -20.50
C GLY A 153 7.34 -3.70 -20.83
N ILE A 154 6.54 -3.31 -19.83
CA ILE A 154 5.37 -2.45 -20.06
C ILE A 154 5.79 -1.21 -20.85
N ASP A 155 5.07 -0.88 -21.91
CA ASP A 155 5.42 0.21 -22.82
C ASP A 155 5.28 1.56 -22.12
N ASN A 156 4.17 1.79 -21.40
CA ASN A 156 3.94 3.06 -20.71
C ASN A 156 3.14 2.89 -19.40
N ILE A 157 3.70 3.41 -18.30
CA ILE A 157 3.05 3.45 -17.00
C ILE A 157 2.12 4.67 -16.81
N HIS A 158 2.14 5.63 -17.74
CA HIS A 158 1.31 6.84 -17.76
C HIS A 158 1.43 7.74 -16.51
N MET A 159 2.59 7.68 -15.84
CA MET A 159 2.92 8.51 -14.68
C MET A 159 4.20 9.34 -14.94
N PRO A 160 4.21 10.24 -15.95
CA PRO A 160 5.36 11.10 -16.17
C PRO A 160 5.56 12.07 -15.00
N PRO A 161 6.77 12.64 -14.82
CA PRO A 161 7.00 13.73 -13.88
C PRO A 161 5.97 14.87 -14.06
N GLY A 162 5.45 15.39 -12.96
CA GLY A 162 4.39 16.42 -12.92
C GLY A 162 2.95 15.89 -13.04
N SER A 163 2.75 14.58 -13.23
CA SER A 163 1.40 14.00 -13.31
C SER A 163 0.68 13.92 -11.97
N ARG A 164 -0.65 13.86 -12.00
CA ARG A 164 -1.47 13.58 -10.82
C ARG A 164 -1.91 12.12 -10.85
N VAL A 165 -1.57 11.36 -9.81
CA VAL A 165 -1.82 9.92 -9.74
C VAL A 165 -2.73 9.60 -8.55
N LEU A 166 -3.78 8.82 -8.79
CA LEU A 166 -4.58 8.23 -7.72
C LEU A 166 -4.15 6.77 -7.53
N TYR A 167 -3.59 6.47 -6.37
CA TYR A 167 -3.13 5.14 -6.00
C TYR A 167 -4.17 4.47 -5.09
N LEU A 168 -4.79 3.39 -5.57
CA LEU A 168 -5.78 2.61 -4.84
C LEU A 168 -5.10 1.37 -4.22
N GLY A 169 -5.17 1.24 -2.89
CA GLY A 169 -4.52 0.16 -2.16
C GLY A 169 -3.05 0.46 -1.84
N ALA A 170 -2.79 1.62 -1.24
CA ALA A 170 -1.44 2.12 -0.94
C ALA A 170 -0.67 1.28 0.10
N ALA A 171 -1.35 0.45 0.88
CA ALA A 171 -0.83 -0.33 1.99
C ALA A 171 0.05 0.54 2.92
N SER A 172 1.30 0.13 3.17
CA SER A 172 2.25 0.88 4.01
C SER A 172 3.00 1.98 3.25
N GLY A 173 2.71 2.21 1.97
CA GLY A 173 3.32 3.28 1.18
C GLY A 173 4.69 2.95 0.56
N THR A 174 5.12 1.68 0.55
CA THR A 174 6.41 1.27 -0.03
C THR A 174 6.49 1.61 -1.53
N THR A 175 5.55 1.15 -2.35
CA THR A 175 5.48 1.49 -3.77
C THR A 175 5.07 2.94 -4.00
N VAL A 176 4.15 3.47 -3.17
CA VAL A 176 3.69 4.86 -3.27
C VAL A 176 4.86 5.83 -3.15
N SER A 177 5.83 5.55 -2.28
CA SER A 177 7.02 6.36 -2.14
C SER A 177 7.92 6.39 -3.39
N HIS A 178 7.91 5.35 -4.21
CA HIS A 178 8.61 5.34 -5.51
C HIS A 178 7.78 6.04 -6.59
N VAL A 179 6.46 5.86 -6.61
CA VAL A 179 5.57 6.61 -7.52
C VAL A 179 5.68 8.12 -7.27
N SER A 180 5.73 8.50 -5.99
CA SER A 180 6.00 9.86 -5.55
C SER A 180 7.33 10.39 -6.09
N ASP A 181 8.40 9.62 -6.00
CA ASP A 181 9.72 9.98 -6.54
C ASP A 181 9.69 10.17 -8.07
N VAL A 182 8.95 9.30 -8.80
CA VAL A 182 8.82 9.36 -10.27
C VAL A 182 8.03 10.58 -10.73
N VAL A 183 6.91 10.86 -10.05
CA VAL A 183 6.05 12.00 -10.32
C VAL A 183 6.74 13.32 -9.97
N GLY A 184 7.63 13.31 -8.97
CA GLY A 184 8.42 14.49 -8.59
C GLY A 184 7.62 15.51 -7.77
N PRO A 185 8.24 16.67 -7.46
CA PRO A 185 7.67 17.68 -6.56
C PRO A 185 6.47 18.42 -7.17
N ASP A 186 6.40 18.53 -8.50
CA ASP A 186 5.34 19.27 -9.21
C ASP A 186 4.05 18.46 -9.37
N GLY A 187 4.14 17.14 -9.25
CA GLY A 187 2.98 16.26 -9.33
C GLY A 187 2.46 15.84 -7.95
N VAL A 188 1.35 15.12 -7.93
CA VAL A 188 0.65 14.75 -6.68
C VAL A 188 0.23 13.29 -6.72
N VAL A 189 0.47 12.57 -5.63
CA VAL A 189 0.02 11.19 -5.44
C VAL A 189 -1.04 11.13 -4.36
N TYR A 190 -2.29 10.86 -4.74
CA TYR A 190 -3.37 10.59 -3.81
C TYR A 190 -3.34 9.11 -3.44
N ALA A 191 -2.98 8.80 -2.21
CA ALA A 191 -2.78 7.43 -1.74
C ALA A 191 -3.96 6.97 -0.88
N VAL A 192 -4.82 6.13 -1.45
CA VAL A 192 -6.01 5.60 -0.76
C VAL A 192 -5.69 4.26 -0.11
N GLU A 193 -5.93 4.17 1.20
CA GLU A 193 -5.76 2.95 1.98
C GLU A 193 -6.92 2.77 2.96
N PHE A 194 -7.44 1.55 3.07
CA PHE A 194 -8.56 1.26 3.97
C PHE A 194 -8.08 0.94 5.40
N SER A 195 -6.97 0.21 5.52
CA SER A 195 -6.47 -0.25 6.82
C SER A 195 -5.91 0.89 7.65
N HIS A 196 -6.44 1.11 8.87
CA HIS A 196 -5.87 2.08 9.80
C HIS A 196 -4.45 1.75 10.23
N ARG A 197 -4.07 0.46 10.31
CA ARG A 197 -2.70 0.06 10.68
C ARG A 197 -1.72 0.49 9.59
N SER A 198 -1.98 0.06 8.35
CA SER A 198 -1.16 0.41 7.19
C SER A 198 -1.19 1.91 6.91
N GLY A 199 -2.35 2.54 7.18
CA GLY A 199 -2.53 3.99 7.11
C GLY A 199 -1.61 4.78 8.04
N ARG A 200 -1.25 4.26 9.23
CA ARG A 200 -0.26 4.91 10.10
C ARG A 200 1.13 4.95 9.46
N ASP A 201 1.52 3.86 8.81
CA ASP A 201 2.80 3.79 8.11
C ASP A 201 2.79 4.72 6.88
N LEU A 202 1.69 4.71 6.11
CA LEU A 202 1.49 5.62 4.99
C LEU A 202 1.55 7.10 5.41
N LEU A 203 0.93 7.45 6.54
CA LEU A 203 1.00 8.79 7.11
C LEU A 203 2.44 9.20 7.46
N ASN A 204 3.26 8.28 7.96
CA ASN A 204 4.66 8.57 8.26
C ASN A 204 5.47 8.83 6.98
N VAL A 205 5.20 8.08 5.90
CA VAL A 205 5.81 8.35 4.58
C VAL A 205 5.36 9.70 4.01
N ALA A 206 4.09 10.05 4.18
CA ALA A 206 3.54 11.32 3.72
C ALA A 206 4.04 12.54 4.54
N LYS A 207 4.50 12.35 5.78
CA LYS A 207 5.12 13.42 6.55
C LYS A 207 6.44 13.90 5.93
N SER A 208 7.23 12.98 5.39
CA SER A 208 8.51 13.33 4.75
C SER A 208 8.32 13.77 3.30
N ARG A 209 7.32 13.23 2.57
CA ARG A 209 7.04 13.54 1.16
C ARG A 209 5.79 14.39 1.01
N THR A 210 5.99 15.67 0.72
CA THR A 210 4.92 16.67 0.62
C THR A 210 3.97 16.48 -0.56
N ASN A 211 4.38 15.74 -1.59
CA ASN A 211 3.57 15.45 -2.77
C ASN A 211 2.64 14.23 -2.60
N ILE A 212 2.65 13.57 -1.44
CA ILE A 212 1.74 12.47 -1.12
C ILE A 212 0.59 12.98 -0.25
N VAL A 213 -0.65 12.74 -0.70
CA VAL A 213 -1.87 13.00 0.07
C VAL A 213 -2.44 11.66 0.55
N PRO A 214 -2.25 11.29 1.83
CA PRO A 214 -2.75 10.04 2.38
C PRO A 214 -4.26 10.15 2.68
N ILE A 215 -5.04 9.19 2.20
CA ILE A 215 -6.50 9.13 2.36
C ILE A 215 -6.84 7.78 2.98
N ILE A 216 -7.26 7.79 4.26
CA ILE A 216 -7.60 6.57 4.99
C ILE A 216 -9.10 6.32 4.91
N GLU A 217 -9.55 5.79 3.77
CA GLU A 217 -10.95 5.50 3.46
C GLU A 217 -11.09 4.27 2.56
N ASP A 218 -12.30 3.74 2.47
CA ASP A 218 -12.62 2.62 1.58
C ASP A 218 -12.74 3.08 0.12
N ALA A 219 -11.88 2.52 -0.75
CA ALA A 219 -11.87 2.80 -2.18
C ALA A 219 -13.17 2.42 -2.91
N ARG A 220 -14.03 1.58 -2.32
CA ARG A 220 -15.38 1.27 -2.83
C ARG A 220 -16.35 2.45 -2.76
N HIS A 221 -16.02 3.49 -2.00
CA HIS A 221 -16.91 4.61 -1.71
C HIS A 221 -16.26 5.96 -2.08
N PRO A 222 -15.97 6.23 -3.37
CA PRO A 222 -15.24 7.43 -3.81
C PRO A 222 -15.90 8.75 -3.41
N HIS A 223 -17.22 8.76 -3.18
CA HIS A 223 -17.95 9.93 -2.71
C HIS A 223 -17.48 10.44 -1.34
N LYS A 224 -16.88 9.59 -0.49
CA LYS A 224 -16.40 9.97 0.85
C LYS A 224 -15.18 10.89 0.81
N TYR A 225 -14.26 10.67 -0.13
CA TYR A 225 -13.04 11.47 -0.29
C TYR A 225 -13.09 12.40 -1.51
N ARG A 226 -14.28 12.62 -2.07
CA ARG A 226 -14.48 13.49 -3.24
C ARG A 226 -14.00 14.93 -3.04
N MET A 227 -13.94 15.40 -1.79
CA MET A 227 -13.50 16.76 -1.46
C MET A 227 -11.97 16.90 -1.45
N LEU A 228 -11.24 15.78 -1.35
CA LEU A 228 -9.79 15.76 -1.24
C LEU A 228 -9.11 15.54 -2.60
N VAL A 229 -9.72 14.74 -3.46
CA VAL A 229 -9.12 14.30 -4.72
C VAL A 229 -9.62 15.16 -5.88
N GLY A 230 -8.69 15.84 -6.56
CA GLY A 230 -8.97 16.54 -7.81
C GLY A 230 -8.95 15.61 -9.03
N MET A 231 -9.13 16.17 -10.24
CA MET A 231 -9.00 15.39 -11.48
C MET A 231 -7.57 14.88 -11.65
N VAL A 232 -7.42 13.56 -11.82
CA VAL A 232 -6.14 12.85 -11.97
C VAL A 232 -5.90 12.39 -13.41
N ASP A 233 -4.62 12.24 -13.76
CA ASP A 233 -4.17 11.80 -15.09
C ASP A 233 -4.11 10.27 -15.19
N CYS A 234 -3.73 9.62 -14.09
CA CYS A 234 -3.59 8.17 -14.02
C CYS A 234 -4.15 7.61 -12.71
N ILE A 235 -4.78 6.43 -12.78
CA ILE A 235 -5.11 5.60 -11.61
C ILE A 235 -4.16 4.40 -11.60
N PHE A 236 -3.53 4.13 -10.46
CA PHE A 236 -2.87 2.85 -10.22
C PHE A 236 -3.70 2.06 -9.22
N ALA A 237 -4.06 0.82 -9.55
CA ALA A 237 -4.87 -0.03 -8.70
C ALA A 237 -4.14 -1.30 -8.31
N ASP A 238 -3.80 -1.41 -7.02
CA ASP A 238 -3.18 -2.59 -6.39
C ASP A 238 -4.07 -3.18 -5.29
N VAL A 239 -5.39 -3.09 -5.50
CA VAL A 239 -6.39 -3.66 -4.60
C VAL A 239 -6.59 -5.14 -4.90
N ALA A 240 -6.44 -5.99 -3.87
CA ALA A 240 -6.68 -7.42 -3.98
C ALA A 240 -8.14 -7.75 -3.60
N GLN A 241 -9.10 -7.39 -4.46
CA GLN A 241 -10.53 -7.61 -4.23
C GLN A 241 -11.20 -8.28 -5.44
N PRO A 242 -12.19 -9.17 -5.26
CA PRO A 242 -12.94 -9.75 -6.38
C PRO A 242 -13.72 -8.72 -7.22
N ASP A 243 -14.12 -7.60 -6.61
CA ASP A 243 -14.82 -6.49 -7.26
C ASP A 243 -13.88 -5.38 -7.76
N GLN A 244 -12.61 -5.71 -8.03
CA GLN A 244 -11.56 -4.76 -8.45
C GLN A 244 -11.98 -3.91 -9.67
N ALA A 245 -12.49 -4.51 -10.75
CA ALA A 245 -12.93 -3.74 -11.92
C ALA A 245 -13.99 -2.68 -11.59
N ARG A 246 -14.94 -2.98 -10.68
CA ARG A 246 -15.97 -2.03 -10.24
C ARG A 246 -15.34 -0.88 -9.44
N ILE A 247 -14.44 -1.19 -8.51
CA ILE A 247 -13.73 -0.18 -7.69
C ILE A 247 -12.97 0.79 -8.59
N VAL A 248 -12.22 0.28 -9.56
CA VAL A 248 -11.46 1.09 -10.52
C VAL A 248 -12.41 1.95 -11.37
N ALA A 249 -13.50 1.36 -11.86
CA ALA A 249 -14.46 2.06 -12.70
C ALA A 249 -15.19 3.19 -11.96
N GLU A 250 -15.62 2.96 -10.71
CA GLU A 250 -16.25 4.00 -9.90
C GLU A 250 -15.26 5.13 -9.62
N ASN A 251 -14.03 4.83 -9.18
CA ASN A 251 -13.00 5.84 -8.97
C ASN A 251 -12.70 6.65 -10.23
N ALA A 252 -12.62 6.00 -11.38
CA ALA A 252 -12.37 6.68 -12.64
C ALA A 252 -13.52 7.61 -13.05
N LYS A 253 -14.78 7.22 -12.82
CA LYS A 253 -15.94 8.08 -13.08
C LYS A 253 -15.91 9.38 -12.26
N TRP A 254 -15.37 9.34 -11.04
CA TRP A 254 -15.27 10.50 -10.15
C TRP A 254 -14.03 11.36 -10.41
N PHE A 255 -12.87 10.74 -10.64
CA PHE A 255 -11.58 11.45 -10.57
C PHE A 255 -10.74 11.39 -11.83
N LEU A 256 -10.90 10.39 -12.69
CA LEU A 256 -10.02 10.23 -13.86
C LEU A 256 -10.46 11.17 -14.99
N LYS A 257 -9.51 11.93 -15.53
CA LYS A 257 -9.74 12.75 -16.73
C LYS A 257 -10.20 11.87 -17.90
N SER A 258 -11.01 12.44 -18.78
CA SER A 258 -11.27 11.82 -20.08
C SER A 258 -9.94 11.56 -20.79
N GLU A 259 -9.82 10.41 -21.44
CA GLU A 259 -8.59 9.92 -22.09
C GLU A 259 -7.44 9.58 -21.14
N GLY A 260 -7.64 9.72 -19.83
CA GLY A 260 -6.69 9.29 -18.80
C GLY A 260 -6.52 7.77 -18.76
N PHE A 261 -5.55 7.32 -17.98
CA PHE A 261 -5.14 5.91 -17.96
C PHE A 261 -5.39 5.26 -16.60
N ALA A 262 -5.71 3.97 -16.61
CA ALA A 262 -5.77 3.13 -15.44
C ALA A 262 -4.79 1.97 -15.63
N VAL A 263 -3.88 1.82 -14.67
CA VAL A 263 -2.93 0.74 -14.58
C VAL A 263 -3.39 -0.16 -13.43
N VAL A 264 -3.86 -1.36 -13.76
CA VAL A 264 -4.48 -2.28 -12.83
C VAL A 264 -3.59 -3.50 -12.65
N SER A 265 -3.20 -3.78 -11.42
CA SER A 265 -2.51 -5.03 -11.06
C SER A 265 -3.54 -6.08 -10.66
N ILE A 266 -3.71 -7.11 -11.49
CA ILE A 266 -4.65 -8.20 -11.28
C ILE A 266 -3.91 -9.38 -10.67
N LYS A 267 -4.41 -9.88 -9.54
CA LYS A 267 -3.96 -11.12 -8.91
C LYS A 267 -5.03 -12.20 -9.12
N ALA A 268 -4.76 -13.19 -9.97
CA ALA A 268 -5.74 -14.19 -10.35
C ALA A 268 -6.40 -14.85 -9.13
N ASN A 269 -5.58 -15.33 -8.19
CA ASN A 269 -6.02 -16.05 -6.99
C ASN A 269 -6.92 -15.22 -6.05
N CYS A 270 -6.88 -13.88 -6.11
CA CYS A 270 -7.74 -13.04 -5.29
C CYS A 270 -9.08 -12.74 -5.95
N VAL A 271 -9.18 -12.90 -7.27
CA VAL A 271 -10.43 -12.75 -8.02
C VAL A 271 -11.18 -14.08 -8.05
N ASP A 272 -10.49 -15.14 -8.47
CA ASP A 272 -11.01 -16.51 -8.51
C ASP A 272 -9.85 -17.49 -8.31
N SER A 273 -9.90 -18.28 -7.25
CA SER A 273 -8.86 -19.25 -6.91
C SER A 273 -8.99 -20.60 -7.64
N VAL A 274 -10.11 -20.83 -8.34
CA VAL A 274 -10.41 -22.09 -9.03
C VAL A 274 -10.13 -21.98 -10.53
N ALA A 275 -10.42 -20.82 -11.11
CA ALA A 275 -10.21 -20.57 -12.54
C ALA A 275 -8.71 -20.44 -12.91
N ALA A 276 -8.39 -20.76 -14.17
CA ALA A 276 -7.07 -20.52 -14.72
C ALA A 276 -6.77 -19.00 -14.78
N PRO A 277 -5.53 -18.55 -14.49
CA PRO A 277 -5.17 -17.13 -14.48
C PRO A 277 -5.53 -16.38 -15.76
N GLU A 278 -5.34 -17.01 -16.93
CA GLU A 278 -5.63 -16.42 -18.24
C GLU A 278 -7.12 -16.11 -18.40
N ALA A 279 -7.98 -17.01 -17.92
CA ALA A 279 -9.43 -16.83 -17.95
C ALA A 279 -9.86 -15.68 -17.03
N VAL A 280 -9.23 -15.57 -15.85
CA VAL A 280 -9.47 -14.46 -14.92
C VAL A 280 -9.05 -13.13 -15.53
N PHE A 281 -7.88 -13.06 -16.16
CA PHE A 281 -7.41 -11.84 -16.82
C PHE A 281 -8.33 -11.40 -17.95
N ALA A 282 -8.78 -12.34 -18.79
CA ALA A 282 -9.74 -12.06 -19.85
C ALA A 282 -11.10 -11.57 -19.29
N GLY A 283 -11.56 -12.18 -18.19
CA GLY A 283 -12.76 -11.76 -17.47
C GLY A 283 -12.68 -10.33 -16.96
N GLU A 284 -11.61 -9.97 -16.26
CA GLU A 284 -11.38 -8.61 -15.76
C GLU A 284 -11.25 -7.59 -16.91
N CYS A 285 -10.57 -7.95 -18.01
CA CYS A 285 -10.50 -7.11 -19.20
C CYS A 285 -11.90 -6.81 -19.76
N ASN A 286 -12.79 -7.81 -19.81
CA ASN A 286 -14.14 -7.64 -20.33
C ASN A 286 -15.01 -6.79 -19.38
N LYS A 287 -14.86 -6.96 -18.06
CA LYS A 287 -15.52 -6.08 -17.08
C LYS A 287 -15.09 -4.62 -17.26
N LEU A 288 -13.78 -4.36 -17.39
CA LEU A 288 -13.29 -3.00 -17.64
C LEU A 288 -13.78 -2.41 -18.96
N LYS A 289 -13.87 -3.21 -20.03
CA LYS A 289 -14.47 -2.79 -21.31
C LYS A 289 -15.93 -2.33 -21.14
N SER A 290 -16.71 -3.05 -20.34
CA SER A 290 -18.11 -2.68 -20.04
C SER A 290 -18.22 -1.32 -19.32
N GLU A 291 -17.17 -0.93 -18.61
CA GLU A 291 -17.08 0.32 -17.84
C GLU A 291 -16.43 1.49 -18.62
N ARG A 292 -16.46 1.42 -19.96
CA ARG A 292 -15.89 2.43 -20.88
C ARG A 292 -14.37 2.56 -20.84
N PHE A 293 -13.67 1.52 -20.40
CA PHE A 293 -12.22 1.43 -20.61
C PHE A 293 -11.90 0.72 -21.92
N LYS A 294 -10.80 1.13 -22.54
CA LYS A 294 -10.21 0.41 -23.66
C LYS A 294 -8.85 -0.14 -23.21
N PRO A 295 -8.73 -1.46 -23.00
CA PRO A 295 -7.43 -2.09 -22.76
C PRO A 295 -6.45 -1.75 -23.88
N LYS A 296 -5.22 -1.41 -23.52
CA LYS A 296 -4.13 -1.06 -24.43
C LYS A 296 -3.04 -2.11 -24.41
N GLU A 297 -2.67 -2.54 -23.22
CA GLU A 297 -1.53 -3.41 -22.99
C GLU A 297 -1.82 -4.31 -21.80
N GLN A 298 -1.32 -5.54 -21.87
CA GLN A 298 -1.35 -6.51 -20.78
C GLN A 298 0.00 -7.21 -20.73
N ALA A 299 0.61 -7.25 -19.55
CA ALA A 299 1.87 -7.94 -19.30
C ALA A 299 1.76 -8.83 -18.06
N THR A 300 2.24 -10.06 -18.13
CA THR A 300 2.37 -10.91 -16.94
C THR A 300 3.55 -10.44 -16.08
N LEU A 301 3.47 -10.63 -14.76
CA LEU A 301 4.52 -10.20 -13.82
C LEU A 301 5.53 -11.32 -13.47
N GLU A 302 5.50 -12.42 -14.21
CA GLU A 302 6.49 -13.50 -14.07
C GLU A 302 7.84 -13.05 -14.65
N PRO A 303 8.97 -13.31 -13.97
CA PRO A 303 9.20 -14.27 -12.89
C PRO A 303 9.02 -13.74 -11.45
N PHE A 304 8.70 -12.46 -11.26
CA PHE A 304 8.69 -11.83 -9.93
C PHE A 304 7.48 -12.24 -9.09
N GLU A 305 6.29 -12.23 -9.69
CA GLU A 305 5.02 -12.51 -9.02
C GLU A 305 4.19 -13.48 -9.86
N ARG A 306 4.03 -14.72 -9.37
CA ARG A 306 3.27 -15.77 -10.07
C ARG A 306 1.77 -15.47 -10.05
N GLY A 307 1.07 -15.75 -11.15
CA GLY A 307 -0.39 -15.54 -11.25
C GLY A 307 -0.82 -14.08 -11.17
N HIS A 308 0.09 -13.14 -11.44
CA HIS A 308 -0.19 -11.72 -11.52
C HIS A 308 0.00 -11.20 -12.94
N ALA A 309 -0.84 -10.24 -13.32
CA ALA A 309 -0.71 -9.49 -14.56
C ALA A 309 -0.96 -8.01 -14.30
N MET A 310 -0.25 -7.15 -15.02
CA MET A 310 -0.61 -5.75 -15.14
C MET A 310 -1.37 -5.51 -16.42
N LEU A 311 -2.44 -4.71 -16.30
CA LEU A 311 -3.30 -4.30 -17.39
C LEU A 311 -3.32 -2.78 -17.45
N VAL A 312 -2.98 -2.23 -18.61
CA VAL A 312 -3.08 -0.79 -18.88
C VAL A 312 -4.31 -0.55 -19.74
N ALA A 313 -5.19 0.35 -19.31
CA ALA A 313 -6.41 0.68 -20.02
C ALA A 313 -6.66 2.18 -20.07
N GLN A 314 -7.18 2.67 -21.18
CA GLN A 314 -7.52 4.08 -21.39
C GLN A 314 -9.01 4.32 -21.09
N PHE A 315 -9.33 5.33 -20.29
CA PHE A 315 -10.69 5.68 -19.92
C PHE A 315 -11.32 6.60 -20.97
N ARG A 316 -12.51 6.24 -21.48
CA ARG A 316 -13.26 7.04 -22.46
C ARG A 316 -12.38 7.53 -23.61
N PRO A 317 -11.77 6.63 -24.40
CA PRO A 317 -10.96 7.03 -25.54
C PRO A 317 -11.79 7.85 -26.53
N PRO A 318 -11.15 8.76 -27.29
CA PRO A 318 -11.87 9.53 -28.29
C PRO A 318 -12.52 8.61 -29.32
N ALA A 319 -13.69 9.01 -29.82
CA ALA A 319 -14.32 8.32 -30.93
C ALA A 319 -13.35 8.29 -32.11
N LYS A 320 -13.18 7.12 -32.74
CA LYS A 320 -12.40 7.04 -33.99
C LYS A 320 -13.12 7.94 -35.01
N LYS A 321 -12.44 9.00 -35.46
CA LYS A 321 -12.84 9.77 -36.63
C LYS A 321 -12.71 8.93 -37.88
#